data_AF-A0AAW5HA81-F1
#
_entry.id   AF-A0AAW5HA81-F1
#
_cell.length_a   1.000
_cell.length_b   1.000
_cell.length_c   1.000
_cell.angle_alpha   90.00
_cell.angle_beta   90.00
_cell.angle_gamma   90.00
#
_symmetry.space_group_name_H-M   'P 1'
#
loop_
_entity.id
_entity.type
_entity.pdbx_description
1 polymer ?
#
loop_
_entity_poly.entity_id
_entity_poly.type
_entity_poly.pdbx_seq_one_letter_code
_entity_poly.pdbx_strand_id
1 'polypeptide(L)'
;EVRTPVGGVETLDYDDAGHLFPGDARSALPRVTKHTIKPGAEQPDMVTTYAYTSNNFLGRGSGVTWRDNGEDNLYQFTGTDFSYGSTANHLVGTTPLRSVTRTFNRFHLLTLQVTEQAHEVYDEHNTQPRRETCLQELETVYHETGASFQLQPSYFQLPKHQLKRWKIKENASRLREEVLITHYDEHGNLALESKAAAPVYKGDAIDE
;
A
#
# COMPACT_ATOMS: atom_id res chain seq x y z
N GLU A 1 -18.54 -17.72 -5.08
CA GLU A 1 -18.01 -18.80 -4.23
C GLU A 1 -17.04 -19.64 -5.04
N VAL A 2 -15.92 -20.03 -4.45
CA VAL A 2 -14.95 -20.98 -5.01
C VAL A 2 -14.73 -22.10 -3.99
N ARG A 3 -14.57 -23.34 -4.45
CA ARG A 3 -14.26 -24.50 -3.60
C ARG A 3 -12.84 -24.98 -3.88
N THR A 4 -12.05 -25.17 -2.82
CA THR A 4 -10.69 -25.67 -2.95
C THR A 4 -10.68 -27.21 -3.08
N PRO A 5 -9.67 -27.82 -3.71
CA PRO A 5 -9.60 -29.27 -3.90
C PRO A 5 -9.64 -30.09 -2.60
N VAL A 6 -9.28 -29.48 -1.46
CA VAL A 6 -9.24 -30.12 -0.14
C VAL A 6 -10.47 -29.80 0.74
N GLY A 7 -11.53 -29.24 0.13
CA GLY A 7 -12.83 -29.04 0.81
C GLY A 7 -13.01 -27.68 1.49
N GLY A 8 -12.07 -26.74 1.32
CA GLY A 8 -12.24 -25.36 1.76
C GLY A 8 -13.19 -24.57 0.86
N VAL A 9 -13.79 -23.51 1.38
CA VAL A 9 -14.72 -22.64 0.66
C VAL A 9 -14.28 -21.19 0.77
N GLU A 10 -14.24 -20.49 -0.35
CA GLU A 10 -13.92 -19.06 -0.42
C GLU A 10 -15.11 -18.26 -0.95
N THR A 11 -15.44 -17.15 -0.28
CA THR A 11 -16.47 -16.21 -0.71
C THR A 11 -15.92 -14.79 -0.79
N LEU A 12 -16.37 -14.06 -1.81
CA LEU A 12 -16.07 -12.65 -2.02
C LEU A 12 -17.38 -11.88 -1.98
N ASP A 13 -17.41 -10.82 -1.18
CA ASP A 13 -18.53 -9.90 -1.08
C ASP A 13 -18.18 -8.58 -1.79
N TYR A 14 -19.18 -7.96 -2.41
CA TYR A 14 -19.09 -6.73 -3.19
C TYR A 14 -20.15 -5.74 -2.67
N ASP A 15 -20.02 -5.38 -1.40
CA ASP A 15 -21.09 -4.74 -0.63
C ASP A 15 -21.05 -3.21 -0.66
N ASP A 16 -20.40 -2.62 -1.67
CA ASP A 16 -20.37 -1.18 -1.85
C ASP A 16 -20.60 -0.76 -3.31
N ALA A 17 -20.59 0.55 -3.54
CA ALA A 17 -20.85 1.09 -4.88
C ALA A 17 -19.75 0.79 -5.89
N GLY A 18 -18.54 0.34 -5.49
CA GLY A 18 -17.42 0.15 -6.39
C GLY A 18 -16.53 1.39 -6.58
N HIS A 19 -15.58 1.28 -7.51
CA HIS A 19 -14.75 2.40 -7.94
C HIS A 19 -15.47 3.22 -9.01
N LEU A 20 -15.78 4.47 -8.68
CA LEU A 20 -16.38 5.41 -9.62
C LEU A 20 -15.37 5.83 -10.68
N PHE A 21 -15.84 6.00 -11.92
CA PHE A 21 -15.06 6.59 -13.01
C PHE A 21 -15.00 8.13 -12.85
N PRO A 22 -14.01 8.80 -13.44
CA PRO A 22 -14.00 10.26 -13.54
C PRO A 22 -15.29 10.77 -14.21
N GLY A 23 -15.93 11.78 -13.61
CA GLY A 23 -17.18 12.36 -14.10
C GLY A 23 -18.37 11.39 -14.17
N ASP A 24 -18.33 10.27 -13.44
CA ASP A 24 -19.36 9.23 -13.49
C ASP A 24 -19.62 8.72 -14.92
N ALA A 25 -18.58 8.74 -15.77
CA ALA A 25 -18.67 8.40 -17.19
C ALA A 25 -19.18 6.98 -17.48
N ARG A 26 -19.15 6.11 -16.48
CA ARG A 26 -19.63 4.72 -16.52
C ARG A 26 -20.19 4.31 -15.17
N SER A 27 -20.97 3.24 -15.17
CA SER A 27 -21.29 2.50 -13.95
C SER A 27 -20.01 2.16 -13.20
N ALA A 28 -20.08 2.30 -11.89
CA ALA A 28 -18.96 2.04 -11.01
C ALA A 28 -18.40 0.62 -11.21
N LEU A 29 -17.07 0.50 -11.20
CA LEU A 29 -16.40 -0.79 -11.31
C LEU A 29 -16.53 -1.54 -9.98
N PRO A 30 -17.15 -2.73 -9.94
CA PRO A 30 -17.28 -3.49 -8.69
C PRO A 30 -15.92 -3.78 -8.06
N ARG A 31 -15.86 -3.72 -6.73
CA ARG A 31 -14.65 -4.04 -5.96
C ARG A 31 -15.00 -4.93 -4.76
N VAL A 32 -14.06 -5.77 -4.38
CA VAL A 32 -14.23 -6.68 -3.24
C VAL A 32 -14.21 -5.85 -1.95
N THR A 33 -15.19 -6.04 -1.08
CA THR A 33 -15.22 -5.43 0.26
C THR A 33 -14.82 -6.43 1.34
N LYS A 34 -15.02 -7.73 1.10
CA LYS A 34 -14.69 -8.80 2.03
C LYS A 34 -14.34 -10.10 1.31
N HIS A 35 -13.31 -10.79 1.81
CA HIS A 35 -12.93 -12.14 1.42
C HIS A 35 -12.97 -13.03 2.66
N THR A 36 -13.72 -14.11 2.59
CA THR A 36 -13.81 -15.11 3.66
C THR A 36 -13.32 -16.44 3.14
N ILE A 37 -12.34 -17.02 3.83
CA ILE A 37 -11.86 -18.38 3.59
C ILE A 37 -12.34 -19.24 4.76
N LYS A 38 -13.12 -20.28 4.46
CA LYS A 38 -13.51 -21.33 5.39
C LYS A 38 -12.62 -22.54 5.13
N PRO A 39 -11.60 -22.80 5.96
CA PRO A 39 -10.64 -23.88 5.69
C PRO A 39 -11.26 -25.28 5.81
N GLY A 40 -12.34 -25.41 6.59
CA GLY A 40 -12.94 -26.69 6.96
C GLY A 40 -12.35 -27.24 8.25
N ALA A 41 -12.69 -28.49 8.60
CA ALA A 41 -12.18 -29.18 9.79
C ALA A 41 -12.32 -28.39 11.11
N GLU A 42 -13.44 -27.68 11.28
CA GLU A 42 -13.74 -26.82 12.44
C GLU A 42 -12.70 -25.71 12.70
N GLN A 43 -11.85 -25.41 11.73
CA GLN A 43 -10.94 -24.28 11.82
C GLN A 43 -11.71 -22.97 11.68
N PRO A 44 -11.33 -21.91 12.44
CA PRO A 44 -11.95 -20.60 12.32
C PRO A 44 -11.86 -20.02 10.91
N ASP A 45 -12.88 -19.26 10.54
CA ASP A 45 -12.89 -18.51 9.28
C ASP A 45 -11.74 -17.49 9.26
N MET A 46 -11.05 -17.40 8.13
CA MET A 46 -10.07 -16.36 7.87
C MET A 46 -10.76 -15.25 7.09
N VAL A 47 -10.93 -14.08 7.71
CA VAL A 47 -11.65 -12.95 7.11
C VAL A 47 -10.69 -11.81 6.81
N THR A 48 -10.75 -11.32 5.58
CA THR A 48 -10.07 -10.09 5.15
C THR A 48 -11.11 -9.09 4.69
N THR A 49 -11.10 -7.87 5.23
CA THR A 49 -11.92 -6.76 4.72
C THR A 49 -11.07 -5.75 3.99
N TYR A 50 -11.66 -5.09 3.00
CA TYR A 50 -10.99 -4.10 2.17
C TYR A 50 -11.67 -2.76 2.28
N ALA A 51 -10.87 -1.71 2.50
CA ALA A 51 -11.29 -0.32 2.41
C ALA A 51 -10.46 0.39 1.34
N TYR A 52 -11.03 1.42 0.74
CA TYR A 52 -10.44 2.15 -0.37
C TYR A 52 -10.62 3.65 -0.17
N THR A 53 -9.68 4.44 -0.67
CA THR A 53 -9.82 5.90 -0.70
C THR A 53 -10.95 6.34 -1.65
N SER A 54 -11.40 7.59 -1.51
CA SER A 54 -12.35 8.22 -2.44
C SER A 54 -11.73 8.40 -3.83
N ASN A 55 -10.49 8.87 -3.89
CA ASN A 55 -9.65 8.82 -5.08
C ASN A 55 -9.36 7.36 -5.44
N ASN A 56 -9.20 7.05 -6.72
CA ASN A 56 -8.93 5.67 -7.14
C ASN A 56 -8.08 5.59 -8.41
N PHE A 57 -7.68 4.37 -8.77
CA PHE A 57 -6.81 4.08 -9.90
C PHE A 57 -7.42 4.42 -11.27
N LEU A 58 -8.75 4.59 -11.38
CA LEU A 58 -9.40 5.02 -12.62
C LEU A 58 -9.27 6.55 -12.84
N GLY A 59 -8.70 7.27 -11.86
CA GLY A 59 -8.55 8.72 -11.86
C GLY A 59 -9.72 9.48 -11.23
N ARG A 60 -10.59 8.82 -10.47
CA ARG A 60 -11.60 9.54 -9.67
C ARG A 60 -10.91 10.53 -8.74
N GLY A 61 -11.41 11.76 -8.71
CA GLY A 61 -10.90 12.83 -7.84
C GLY A 61 -9.72 13.60 -8.41
N SER A 62 -9.16 13.24 -9.57
CA SER A 62 -8.08 13.98 -10.22
C SER A 62 -8.56 15.16 -11.07
N GLY A 63 -9.86 15.22 -11.36
CA GLY A 63 -10.46 16.23 -12.26
C GLY A 63 -10.27 15.94 -13.75
N VAL A 64 -9.63 14.82 -14.12
CA VAL A 64 -9.48 14.41 -15.53
C VAL A 64 -10.82 13.98 -16.13
N THR A 65 -10.95 14.10 -17.44
CA THR A 65 -12.09 13.57 -18.18
C THR A 65 -11.81 12.14 -18.61
N TRP A 66 -12.77 11.25 -18.39
CA TRP A 66 -12.68 9.87 -18.86
C TRP A 66 -12.60 9.82 -20.40
N ARG A 67 -11.58 9.14 -20.92
CA ARG A 67 -11.37 8.82 -22.33
C ARG A 67 -11.35 7.31 -22.48
N ASP A 68 -12.18 6.81 -23.38
CA ASP A 68 -12.30 5.39 -23.71
C ASP A 68 -11.48 5.05 -24.95
N ASN A 69 -10.19 5.39 -24.92
CA ASN A 69 -9.23 5.16 -26.01
C ASN A 69 -8.21 4.06 -25.68
N GLY A 70 -8.39 3.36 -24.56
CA GLY A 70 -7.49 2.30 -24.09
C GLY A 70 -6.24 2.79 -23.35
N GLU A 71 -6.07 4.10 -23.18
CA GLU A 71 -4.97 4.68 -22.41
C GLU A 71 -5.33 4.83 -20.93
N ASP A 72 -4.31 4.93 -20.08
CA ASP A 72 -4.52 5.25 -18.68
C ASP A 72 -4.98 6.71 -18.53
N ASN A 73 -6.13 6.88 -17.89
CA ASN A 73 -6.73 8.20 -17.72
C ASN A 73 -5.97 9.08 -16.75
N LEU A 74 -5.22 8.48 -15.82
CA LEU A 74 -4.47 9.23 -14.82
C LEU A 74 -3.24 9.92 -15.41
N TYR A 75 -2.73 9.46 -16.56
CA TYR A 75 -1.65 10.15 -17.28
C TYR A 75 -2.05 11.51 -17.87
N GLN A 76 -3.35 11.83 -17.89
CA GLN A 76 -3.84 13.18 -18.21
C GLN A 76 -3.62 14.18 -17.06
N PHE A 77 -3.44 13.70 -15.83
CA PHE A 77 -3.30 14.55 -14.65
C PHE A 77 -1.90 15.19 -14.58
N THR A 78 -1.85 16.51 -14.62
CA THR A 78 -0.60 17.29 -14.64
C THR A 78 -0.14 17.78 -13.28
N GLY A 79 -0.97 17.66 -12.23
CA GLY A 79 -0.58 17.95 -10.85
C GLY A 79 0.34 16.86 -10.28
N THR A 80 0.82 17.07 -9.05
CA THR A 80 1.78 16.18 -8.37
C THR A 80 1.25 15.57 -7.07
N ASP A 81 0.05 15.95 -6.64
CA ASP A 81 -0.54 15.64 -5.34
C ASP A 81 -1.60 14.53 -5.39
N PHE A 82 -1.91 14.00 -6.57
CA PHE A 82 -2.89 12.91 -6.69
C PHE A 82 -2.34 11.62 -6.09
N SER A 83 -3.08 11.11 -5.11
CA SER A 83 -2.85 9.81 -4.49
C SER A 83 -4.16 9.06 -4.29
N TYR A 84 -4.04 7.73 -4.25
CA TYR A 84 -5.12 6.83 -3.90
C TYR A 84 -4.56 5.61 -3.17
N GLY A 85 -5.43 4.81 -2.55
CA GLY A 85 -4.96 3.67 -1.77
C GLY A 85 -6.02 2.65 -1.42
N SER A 86 -5.54 1.60 -0.76
CA SER A 86 -6.36 0.53 -0.22
C SER A 86 -5.84 0.09 1.15
N THR A 87 -6.72 -0.46 1.98
CA THR A 87 -6.39 -1.07 3.26
C THR A 87 -7.01 -2.45 3.31
N ALA A 88 -6.18 -3.49 3.52
CA ALA A 88 -6.64 -4.84 3.76
C ALA A 88 -6.49 -5.17 5.25
N ASN A 89 -7.58 -5.54 5.93
CA ASN A 89 -7.58 -5.90 7.34
C ASN A 89 -7.87 -7.39 7.50
N HIS A 90 -6.91 -8.13 8.03
CA HIS A 90 -7.10 -9.51 8.47
C HIS A 90 -7.64 -9.52 9.90
N LEU A 91 -8.78 -10.17 10.09
CA LEU A 91 -9.53 -10.15 11.35
C LEU A 91 -9.32 -11.43 12.15
N VAL A 92 -9.28 -11.29 13.47
CA VAL A 92 -9.56 -12.36 14.42
C VAL A 92 -10.89 -12.03 15.09
N GLY A 93 -11.92 -12.83 14.80
CA GLY A 93 -13.30 -12.44 15.09
C GLY A 93 -13.66 -11.13 14.38
N THR A 94 -13.95 -10.08 15.14
CA THR A 94 -14.26 -8.74 14.64
C THR A 94 -13.11 -7.74 14.77
N THR A 95 -11.98 -8.16 15.35
CA THR A 95 -10.85 -7.25 15.63
C THR A 95 -9.75 -7.41 14.58
N PRO A 96 -9.26 -6.32 13.96
CA PRO A 96 -8.09 -6.39 13.10
C PRO A 96 -6.86 -6.89 13.88
N LEU A 97 -6.27 -8.00 13.40
CA LEU A 97 -4.99 -8.51 13.88
C LEU A 97 -3.85 -7.94 13.05
N ARG A 98 -4.05 -7.85 11.73
CA ARG A 98 -3.08 -7.34 10.79
C ARG A 98 -3.75 -6.45 9.75
N SER A 99 -3.21 -5.27 9.53
CA SER A 99 -3.68 -4.32 8.52
C SER A 99 -2.56 -3.98 7.56
N VAL A 100 -2.83 -3.98 6.25
CA VAL A 100 -1.89 -3.55 5.21
C VAL A 100 -2.51 -2.41 4.43
N THR A 101 -1.98 -1.21 4.62
CA THR A 101 -2.37 0.00 3.89
C THR A 101 -1.37 0.26 2.76
N ARG A 102 -1.86 0.56 1.57
CA ARG A 102 -1.05 0.91 0.38
C ARG A 102 -1.51 2.24 -0.18
N THR A 103 -0.56 3.10 -0.50
CA THR A 103 -0.78 4.37 -1.18
C THR A 103 0.01 4.39 -2.48
N PHE A 104 -0.64 4.87 -3.53
CA PHE A 104 -0.11 4.98 -4.87
C PHE A 104 -0.18 6.44 -5.33
N ASN A 105 0.77 6.86 -6.15
CA ASN A 105 0.74 8.18 -6.79
C ASN A 105 -0.03 8.16 -8.13
N ARG A 106 -0.01 9.28 -8.85
CA ARG A 106 -0.62 9.49 -10.18
C ARG A 106 -0.11 8.56 -11.29
N PHE A 107 0.99 7.85 -11.08
CA PHE A 107 1.56 6.91 -12.04
C PHE A 107 1.40 5.45 -11.58
N HIS A 108 0.49 5.20 -10.62
CA HIS A 108 0.24 3.88 -10.03
C HIS A 108 1.45 3.28 -9.31
N LEU A 109 2.44 4.10 -8.96
CA LEU A 109 3.64 3.67 -8.25
C LEU A 109 3.35 3.62 -6.75
N LEU A 110 3.73 2.53 -6.09
CA LEU A 110 3.49 2.32 -4.66
C LEU A 110 4.43 3.20 -3.83
N THR A 111 3.93 4.33 -3.33
CA THR A 111 4.74 5.30 -2.58
C THR A 111 4.83 4.99 -1.09
N LEU A 112 3.81 4.32 -0.53
CA LEU A 112 3.81 3.91 0.87
C LEU A 112 3.10 2.58 1.05
N GLN A 113 3.71 1.68 1.81
CA GLN A 113 3.04 0.53 2.39
C GLN A 113 3.26 0.50 3.91
N VAL A 114 2.17 0.45 4.67
CA VAL A 114 2.19 0.29 6.13
C VAL A 114 1.58 -1.07 6.47
N THR A 115 2.32 -1.92 7.18
CA THR A 115 1.80 -3.13 7.80
C THR A 115 1.75 -2.94 9.30
N GLU A 116 0.55 -2.94 9.87
CA GLU A 116 0.34 -3.02 11.31
C GLU A 116 0.01 -4.46 11.70
N GLN A 117 0.65 -4.99 12.73
CA GLN A 117 0.34 -6.31 13.26
C GLN A 117 0.38 -6.30 14.77
N ALA A 118 -0.76 -6.56 15.40
CA ALA A 118 -0.85 -6.76 16.82
C ALA A 118 -0.37 -8.16 17.22
N HIS A 119 0.30 -8.26 18.35
CA HIS A 119 0.63 -9.53 18.98
C HIS A 119 0.65 -9.39 20.50
N GLU A 120 0.61 -10.52 21.18
CA GLU A 120 0.80 -10.59 22.62
C GLU A 120 2.29 -10.73 22.95
N VAL A 121 2.71 -10.11 24.04
CA VAL A 121 4.04 -10.24 24.63
C VAL A 121 3.90 -10.66 26.08
N TYR A 122 4.67 -11.68 26.45
CA TYR A 122 4.70 -12.25 27.78
C TYR A 122 5.99 -11.78 28.46
N ASP A 123 5.86 -11.00 29.53
CA ASP A 123 7.01 -10.63 30.35
C ASP A 123 7.20 -11.67 31.47
N GLU A 124 8.44 -11.99 31.81
CA GLU A 124 8.81 -13.03 32.80
C GLU A 124 8.17 -12.84 34.19
N HIS A 125 7.74 -11.62 34.52
CA HIS A 125 7.16 -11.26 35.81
C HIS A 125 5.67 -10.85 35.74
N ASN A 126 5.04 -10.89 34.57
CA ASN A 126 3.63 -10.56 34.41
C ASN A 126 2.80 -11.81 34.13
N THR A 127 1.70 -11.96 34.87
CA THR A 127 0.75 -13.07 34.69
C THR A 127 -0.21 -12.87 33.52
N GLN A 128 -0.30 -11.66 32.98
CA GLN A 128 -1.12 -11.33 31.81
C GLN A 128 -0.23 -10.81 30.68
N PRO A 129 -0.44 -11.24 29.42
CA PRO A 129 0.28 -10.69 28.31
C PRO A 129 -0.13 -9.22 28.09
N ARG A 130 0.83 -8.42 27.65
CA ARG A 130 0.56 -7.08 27.11
C ARG A 130 0.42 -7.16 25.59
N ARG A 131 -0.42 -6.32 25.03
CA ARG A 131 -0.57 -6.19 23.57
C ARG A 131 0.46 -5.20 23.05
N GLU A 132 1.21 -5.60 22.04
CA GLU A 132 2.08 -4.73 21.25
C GLU A 132 1.64 -4.74 19.78
N THR A 133 1.93 -3.65 19.09
CA THR A 133 1.71 -3.50 17.65
C THR A 133 3.03 -3.25 16.95
N CYS A 134 3.47 -4.24 16.18
CA CYS A 134 4.56 -4.07 15.23
C CYS A 134 4.07 -3.27 14.02
N LEU A 135 4.82 -2.24 13.65
CA LEU A 135 4.61 -1.46 12.44
C LEU A 135 5.80 -1.68 11.52
N GLN A 136 5.53 -2.08 10.29
CA GLN A 136 6.51 -2.08 9.20
C GLN A 136 6.06 -1.09 8.13
N GLU A 137 6.89 -0.10 7.83
CA GLU A 137 6.63 0.92 6.81
C GLU A 137 7.66 0.78 5.70
N LEU A 138 7.21 0.83 4.45
CA LEU A 138 8.05 0.96 3.28
C LEU A 138 7.59 2.20 2.52
N GLU A 139 8.42 3.23 2.56
CA GLU A 139 8.24 4.44 1.76
C GLU A 139 9.14 4.34 0.54
N THR A 140 8.60 4.62 -0.65
CA THR A 140 9.35 4.61 -1.90
C THR A 140 9.14 5.93 -2.63
N VAL A 141 10.24 6.64 -2.81
CA VAL A 141 10.33 7.81 -3.69
C VAL A 141 10.85 7.32 -5.03
N TYR A 142 10.21 7.72 -6.11
CA TYR A 142 10.55 7.34 -7.48
C TYR A 142 11.30 8.47 -8.18
N HIS A 143 11.86 8.18 -9.36
CA HIS A 143 12.50 9.17 -10.23
C HIS A 143 11.49 10.01 -11.03
N GLU A 144 10.23 10.07 -10.59
CA GLU A 144 9.25 10.96 -11.21
C GLU A 144 9.64 12.43 -11.00
N THR A 145 9.35 13.24 -12.01
CA THR A 145 9.44 14.69 -11.93
C THR A 145 8.03 15.29 -11.91
N GLY A 146 7.92 16.59 -11.63
CA GLY A 146 6.65 17.31 -11.76
C GLY A 146 6.12 17.45 -13.19
N ALA A 147 6.81 16.92 -14.20
CA ALA A 147 6.43 17.01 -15.61
C ALA A 147 5.21 16.14 -15.96
N SER A 148 4.64 16.32 -17.15
CA SER A 148 3.60 15.41 -17.66
C SER A 148 4.18 14.01 -17.93
N PHE A 149 3.30 13.01 -18.09
CA PHE A 149 3.71 11.62 -18.38
C PHE A 149 4.69 11.51 -19.56
N GLN A 150 4.43 12.23 -20.66
CA GLN A 150 5.26 12.18 -21.88
C GLN A 150 6.67 12.76 -21.70
N LEU A 151 6.90 13.53 -20.63
CA LEU A 151 8.15 14.19 -20.33
C LEU A 151 8.89 13.53 -19.16
N GLN A 152 8.38 12.43 -18.63
CA GLN A 152 9.09 11.67 -17.60
C GLN A 152 10.33 10.99 -18.18
N PRO A 153 11.43 10.90 -17.42
CA PRO A 153 12.60 10.12 -17.84
C PRO A 153 12.24 8.64 -17.97
N SER A 154 12.93 7.89 -18.84
CA SER A 154 12.67 6.46 -19.07
C SER A 154 12.69 5.60 -17.80
N TYR A 155 13.48 6.00 -16.81
CA TYR A 155 13.66 5.33 -15.52
C TYR A 155 12.75 5.87 -14.41
N PHE A 156 11.78 6.74 -14.69
CA PHE A 156 10.99 7.42 -13.66
C PHE A 156 10.21 6.47 -12.74
N GLN A 157 9.83 5.29 -13.23
CA GLN A 157 9.12 4.26 -12.46
C GLN A 157 10.04 3.41 -11.58
N LEU A 158 11.36 3.57 -11.70
CA LEU A 158 12.32 2.87 -10.88
C LEU A 158 12.45 3.58 -9.52
N PRO A 159 12.55 2.84 -8.40
CA PRO A 159 12.76 3.45 -7.09
C PRO A 159 14.02 4.32 -7.09
N LYS A 160 13.92 5.53 -6.54
CA LYS A 160 15.04 6.43 -6.28
C LYS A 160 15.54 6.26 -4.85
N HIS A 161 14.62 6.30 -3.89
CA HIS A 161 14.90 6.07 -2.48
C HIS A 161 13.87 5.11 -1.91
N GLN A 162 14.31 4.16 -1.09
CA GLN A 162 13.42 3.35 -0.26
C GLN A 162 13.83 3.46 1.20
N LEU A 163 12.88 3.90 2.03
CA LEU A 163 13.03 3.94 3.48
C LEU A 163 12.15 2.85 4.09
N LYS A 164 12.78 1.85 4.69
CA LYS A 164 12.10 0.76 5.38
C LYS A 164 12.26 0.90 6.88
N ARG A 165 11.14 0.99 7.59
CA ARG A 165 11.10 1.23 9.05
C ARG A 165 10.37 0.10 9.75
N TRP A 166 10.90 -0.32 10.88
CA TRP A 166 10.24 -1.22 11.82
C TRP A 166 10.17 -0.54 13.18
N LYS A 167 8.97 -0.45 13.74
CA LYS A 167 8.76 0.16 15.05
C LYS A 167 7.74 -0.59 15.88
N ILE A 168 7.83 -0.48 17.20
CA ILE A 168 6.75 -0.86 18.11
C ILE A 168 5.93 0.38 18.39
N LYS A 169 4.63 0.36 18.04
CA LYS A 169 3.73 1.53 18.16
C LYS A 169 3.68 2.08 19.58
N GLU A 170 3.68 1.18 20.55
CA GLU A 170 3.61 1.47 21.98
C GLU A 170 4.97 1.81 22.60
N ASN A 171 6.09 1.64 21.87
CA ASN A 171 7.43 1.91 22.36
C ASN A 171 8.32 2.59 21.30
N ALA A 172 8.38 3.92 21.38
CA ALA A 172 9.15 4.77 20.46
C ALA A 172 10.66 4.50 20.47
N SER A 173 11.23 3.90 21.52
CA SER A 173 12.66 3.56 21.55
C SER A 173 13.01 2.33 20.71
N ARG A 174 11.99 1.58 20.26
CA ARG A 174 12.14 0.38 19.44
C ARG A 174 11.90 0.76 17.99
N LEU A 175 12.94 1.28 17.36
CA LEU A 175 12.96 1.68 15.95
C LEU A 175 14.18 1.06 15.25
N ARG A 176 13.98 0.54 14.05
CA ARG A 176 15.04 0.20 13.10
C ARG A 176 14.67 0.76 11.74
N GLU A 177 15.68 1.26 11.04
CA GLU A 177 15.52 1.84 9.71
C GLU A 177 16.59 1.31 8.76
N GLU A 178 16.21 1.14 7.50
CA GLU A 178 17.09 0.82 6.39
C GLU A 178 16.78 1.77 5.24
N VAL A 179 17.85 2.30 4.62
CA VAL A 179 17.75 3.19 3.47
C VAL A 179 18.45 2.54 2.29
N LEU A 180 17.77 2.51 1.15
CA LEU A 180 18.31 2.15 -0.15
C LEU A 180 18.23 3.37 -1.07
N ILE A 181 19.35 3.70 -1.71
CA ILE A 181 19.44 4.76 -2.72
C ILE A 181 19.90 4.13 -4.03
N THR A 182 19.16 4.41 -5.11
CA THR A 182 19.45 3.87 -6.44
C THR A 182 19.39 4.95 -7.50
N HIS A 183 20.40 4.97 -8.38
CA HIS A 183 20.41 5.79 -9.59
C HIS A 183 20.58 4.92 -10.82
N TYR A 184 19.98 5.38 -11.91
CA TYR A 184 19.98 4.68 -13.19
C TYR A 184 20.52 5.59 -14.28
N ASP A 185 21.10 5.00 -15.31
CA ASP A 185 21.41 5.72 -16.55
C ASP A 185 20.13 5.97 -17.39
N GLU A 186 20.28 6.65 -18.52
CA GLU A 186 19.18 6.98 -19.43
C GLU A 186 18.49 5.75 -20.06
N HIS A 187 19.10 4.57 -19.95
CA HIS A 187 18.56 3.31 -20.43
C HIS A 187 17.90 2.49 -19.31
N GLY A 188 17.89 3.00 -18.08
CA GLY A 188 17.35 2.29 -16.92
C GLY A 188 18.29 1.24 -16.34
N ASN A 189 19.58 1.23 -16.70
CA ASN A 189 20.56 0.36 -16.07
C ASN A 189 21.00 0.95 -14.74
N LEU A 190 21.15 0.10 -13.72
CA LEU A 190 21.59 0.51 -12.39
C LEU A 190 23.03 1.04 -12.44
N ALA A 191 23.20 2.34 -12.17
CA ALA A 191 24.49 3.02 -12.15
C ALA A 191 25.04 3.17 -10.73
N LEU A 192 24.17 3.22 -9.72
CA LEU A 192 24.54 3.30 -8.30
C LEU A 192 23.52 2.55 -7.45
N GLU A 193 24.02 1.75 -6.51
CA GLU A 193 23.26 1.24 -5.37
C GLU A 193 24.04 1.57 -4.08
N SER A 194 23.39 2.25 -3.15
CA SER A 194 23.96 2.53 -1.82
C SER A 194 22.98 2.11 -0.74
N LYS A 195 23.51 1.46 0.30
CA LYS A 195 22.79 1.09 1.52
C LYS A 195 23.45 1.84 2.66
N ALA A 196 22.83 2.94 3.09
CA ALA A 196 23.33 3.69 4.23
C ALA A 196 23.00 2.95 5.54
N ALA A 197 23.79 3.21 6.59
CA ALA A 197 23.33 2.98 7.96
C ALA A 197 22.10 3.86 8.25
N ALA A 198 21.36 3.59 9.32
CA ALA A 198 20.14 4.33 9.68
C ALA A 198 20.34 5.85 9.51
N PRO A 199 19.43 6.55 8.81
CA PRO A 199 19.63 7.95 8.45
C PRO A 199 19.74 8.81 9.71
N VAL A 200 20.71 9.72 9.73
CA VAL A 200 20.78 10.76 10.76
C VAL A 200 19.86 11.89 10.30
N TYR A 201 18.65 11.95 10.85
CA TYR A 201 17.70 13.01 10.51
C TYR A 201 18.22 14.40 10.91
N LYS A 202 18.17 15.36 9.98
CA LYS A 202 18.23 16.80 10.23
C LYS A 202 16.93 17.45 9.77
N GLY A 203 15.88 17.35 10.60
CA GLY A 203 14.53 17.76 10.19
C GLY A 203 13.88 16.73 9.26
N ASP A 204 13.11 17.17 8.27
CA ASP A 204 12.33 16.32 7.35
C ASP A 204 13.14 15.82 6.13
N ALA A 205 14.44 16.12 6.05
CA ALA A 205 15.31 15.71 4.94
C ALA A 205 16.27 14.59 5.36
N ILE A 206 16.44 13.61 4.47
CA ILE A 206 17.47 12.57 4.56
C ILE A 206 18.74 13.16 3.93
N ASP A 207 19.87 13.12 4.65
CA ASP A 207 21.19 13.55 4.14
C ASP A 207 21.60 12.61 2.98
N GLU A 208 21.93 13.17 1.81
CA GLU A 208 22.35 12.43 0.61
C GLU A 208 23.77 11.88 0.73
#